data_AF-A0A2V8UAZ5-F1
#
_entry.id   AF-A0A2V8UAZ5-F1
#
_cell.length_a   1.000
_cell.length_b   1.000
_cell.length_c   1.000
_cell.angle_alpha   90.00
_cell.angle_beta   90.00
_cell.angle_gamma   90.00
#
_symmetry.space_group_name_H-M   'P 1'
#
loop_
_entity.id
_entity.type
_entity.pdbx_description
1 polymer ?
#
loop_
_entity_poly.entity_id
_entity_poly.type
_entity_poly.pdbx_seq_one_letter_code
_entity_poly.pdbx_strand_id
1 'polypeptide(L)'
;CSLHEAYGHMQRNVIIIVLMMALSFLAALLLTGRLQRGISERLLELADTARQVSGGKNFSSRAVTHGNDETGALIEAFNDMLVQIQSRDLELAGHRENLEQEVAVRTQEPTRANADLGAAKERAESLGAHEERVPGQHERFANSSVKPAPIFLSSP
;
A
#
# COMPACT_ATOMS: atom_id res chain seq x y z
N CYS A 1 -48.95 24.16 -75.09
CA CYS A 1 -47.50 24.26 -75.30
C CYS A 1 -46.72 24.89 -74.12
N SER A 2 -47.30 25.75 -73.27
CA SER A 2 -46.59 26.33 -72.11
C SER A 2 -46.28 25.38 -70.95
N LEU A 3 -47.03 24.27 -70.79
CA LEU A 3 -46.79 23.27 -69.73
C LEU A 3 -45.49 22.47 -69.93
N HIS A 4 -45.02 22.29 -71.16
CA HIS A 4 -43.82 21.50 -71.45
C HIS A 4 -42.53 22.28 -71.13
N GLU A 5 -42.51 23.58 -71.39
CA GLU A 5 -41.40 24.48 -71.02
C GLU A 5 -41.30 24.62 -69.49
N ALA A 6 -42.44 24.76 -68.80
CA ALA A 6 -42.47 24.75 -67.34
C ALA A 6 -41.93 23.45 -66.74
N TYR A 7 -42.22 22.30 -67.36
CA TYR A 7 -41.75 20.99 -66.93
C TYR A 7 -40.23 20.83 -67.03
N GLY A 8 -39.61 21.35 -68.10
CA GLY A 8 -38.15 21.27 -68.29
C GLY A 8 -37.34 22.03 -67.24
N HIS A 9 -37.82 23.21 -66.84
CA HIS A 9 -37.21 23.98 -65.74
C HIS A 9 -37.38 23.27 -64.40
N MET A 10 -38.55 22.67 -64.16
CA MET A 10 -38.85 21.97 -62.92
C MET A 10 -37.98 20.72 -62.75
N GLN A 11 -37.79 19.92 -63.80
CA GLN A 11 -36.93 18.74 -63.77
C GLN A 11 -35.46 19.09 -63.45
N ARG A 12 -34.90 20.12 -64.08
CA ARG A 12 -33.52 20.55 -63.81
C ARG A 12 -33.33 20.98 -62.36
N ASN A 13 -34.27 21.76 -61.83
CA ASN A 13 -34.20 22.24 -60.45
C ASN A 13 -34.32 21.09 -59.44
N VAL A 14 -35.21 20.12 -59.69
CA VAL A 14 -35.34 18.91 -58.85
C VAL A 14 -34.03 18.12 -58.85
N ILE A 15 -33.39 17.91 -59.99
CA ILE A 15 -32.09 17.22 -60.07
C ILE A 15 -31.03 17.94 -59.25
N ILE A 16 -30.92 19.27 -59.37
CA ILE A 16 -29.95 20.07 -58.62
C ILE A 16 -30.20 19.94 -57.11
N ILE A 17 -31.47 20.03 -56.67
CA ILE A 17 -31.83 19.90 -55.25
C ILE A 17 -31.47 18.50 -54.73
N VAL A 18 -31.80 17.45 -55.47
CA VAL A 18 -31.48 16.07 -55.09
C VAL A 18 -29.96 15.86 -55.01
N LEU A 19 -29.20 16.40 -55.96
CA LEU A 19 -27.73 16.34 -55.94
C LEU A 19 -27.15 17.07 -54.72
N MET A 20 -27.65 18.27 -54.41
CA MET A 20 -27.20 19.02 -53.22
C MET A 20 -27.54 18.30 -51.93
N MET A 21 -28.75 17.73 -51.82
CA MET A 21 -29.14 16.90 -50.68
C MET A 21 -28.22 15.67 -50.55
N ALA A 22 -27.95 14.96 -51.65
CA ALA A 22 -27.08 13.79 -51.65
C ALA A 22 -25.64 14.16 -51.23
N LEU A 23 -25.08 15.25 -51.76
CA LEU A 23 -23.75 15.73 -51.36
C LEU A 23 -23.70 16.11 -49.88
N SER A 24 -24.71 16.83 -49.40
CA SER A 24 -24.76 17.28 -48.00
C SER A 24 -24.89 16.09 -47.06
N PHE A 25 -25.72 15.10 -47.42
CA PHE A 25 -25.87 13.87 -46.66
C PHE A 25 -24.58 13.06 -46.63
N LEU A 26 -23.90 12.92 -47.78
CA LEU A 26 -22.62 12.22 -47.85
C LEU A 26 -21.54 12.92 -47.03
N ALA A 27 -21.47 14.25 -47.10
CA ALA A 27 -20.55 15.04 -46.28
C ALA A 27 -20.82 14.85 -44.77
N ALA A 28 -22.09 14.85 -44.36
CA ALA A 28 -22.49 14.61 -42.98
C ALA A 28 -22.09 13.20 -42.49
N LEU A 29 -22.28 12.17 -43.32
CA LEU A 29 -21.86 10.79 -42.99
C LEU A 29 -20.35 10.68 -42.84
N LEU A 30 -19.58 11.29 -43.75
CA LEU A 30 -18.12 11.30 -43.69
C LEU A 30 -17.60 12.04 -42.45
N LEU A 31 -18.20 13.19 -42.12
CA LEU A 31 -17.80 13.99 -40.97
C LEU A 31 -18.14 13.26 -39.65
N THR A 32 -19.35 12.71 -39.56
CA THR A 32 -19.79 11.91 -38.40
C THR A 32 -18.88 10.69 -38.20
N GLY A 33 -18.60 9.95 -39.27
CA GLY A 33 -17.74 8.76 -39.20
C GLY A 33 -16.30 9.07 -38.78
N ARG A 34 -15.75 10.21 -39.21
CA ARG A 34 -14.41 10.68 -38.81
C ARG A 34 -14.37 11.07 -37.33
N LEU A 35 -15.35 11.83 -36.86
CA LEU A 35 -15.45 12.26 -35.46
C LEU A 35 -15.64 11.05 -34.52
N GLN A 36 -16.56 10.15 -34.87
CA GLN A 36 -16.88 9.00 -34.02
C GLN A 36 -15.69 8.04 -33.89
N ARG A 37 -14.97 7.76 -35.00
CA ARG A 37 -13.78 6.89 -34.95
C ARG A 37 -12.66 7.50 -34.10
N GLY A 38 -12.36 8.78 -34.26
CA GLY A 38 -11.26 9.43 -33.53
C GLY A 38 -11.48 9.45 -32.02
N ILE A 39 -12.73 9.69 -31.57
CA ILE A 39 -13.05 9.72 -30.13
C ILE A 39 -13.04 8.31 -29.53
N SER A 40 -13.67 7.33 -30.21
CA SER A 40 -13.74 5.96 -29.70
C SER A 40 -12.37 5.30 -29.59
N GLU A 41 -11.47 5.54 -30.54
CA GLU A 41 -10.11 4.98 -30.54
C GLU A 41 -9.29 5.51 -29.35
N ARG A 42 -9.34 6.83 -29.08
CA ARG A 42 -8.65 7.43 -27.94
C ARG A 42 -9.19 6.96 -26.58
N LEU A 43 -10.50 6.75 -26.48
CA LEU A 43 -11.11 6.20 -25.25
C LEU A 43 -10.67 4.75 -24.99
N LEU A 44 -10.53 3.95 -26.05
CA LEU A 44 -10.01 2.58 -25.96
C LEU A 44 -8.55 2.57 -25.50
N GLU A 45 -7.71 3.44 -26.06
CA GLU A 45 -6.30 3.57 -25.65
C GLU A 45 -6.16 3.99 -24.18
N LEU A 46 -7.00 4.93 -23.73
CA LEU A 46 -7.06 5.32 -22.32
C LEU A 46 -7.52 4.16 -21.42
N ALA A 47 -8.52 3.38 -21.86
CA ALA A 47 -9.01 2.22 -21.13
C ALA A 47 -7.95 1.11 -21.02
N ASP A 48 -7.16 0.89 -22.07
CA ASP A 48 -6.06 -0.06 -22.05
C ASP A 48 -4.95 0.39 -21.10
N THR A 49 -4.62 1.68 -21.09
CA THR A 49 -3.67 2.26 -20.13
C THR A 49 -4.16 2.05 -18.70
N ALA A 50 -5.43 2.35 -18.43
CA ALA A 50 -6.03 2.14 -17.11
C ALA A 50 -6.03 0.66 -16.69
N ARG A 51 -6.24 -0.28 -17.63
CA ARG A 51 -6.17 -1.72 -17.37
C ARG A 51 -4.75 -2.19 -17.05
N GLN A 52 -3.74 -1.64 -17.72
CA GLN A 52 -2.33 -1.93 -17.42
C GLN A 52 -1.94 -1.42 -16.02
N VAL A 53 -2.39 -0.22 -15.67
CA VAL A 53 -2.13 0.36 -14.33
C VAL A 53 -2.82 -0.45 -13.24
N SER A 54 -4.08 -0.87 -13.42
CA SER A 54 -4.83 -1.60 -12.39
C SER A 54 -4.33 -3.04 -12.19
N GLY A 55 -3.92 -3.72 -13.26
CA GLY A 55 -3.42 -5.10 -13.19
C GLY A 55 -1.97 -5.23 -12.72
N GLY A 56 -1.11 -4.27 -13.09
CA GLY A 56 0.34 -4.36 -12.86
C GLY A 56 0.91 -3.35 -11.85
N LYS A 57 0.10 -2.41 -11.35
CA LYS A 57 0.58 -1.22 -10.58
C LYS A 57 1.69 -0.44 -11.29
N ASN A 58 1.77 -0.54 -12.62
CA ASN A 58 2.76 0.19 -13.38
C ASN A 58 2.27 1.62 -13.64
N PHE A 59 2.35 2.47 -12.61
CA PHE A 59 1.96 3.88 -12.67
C PHE A 59 2.89 4.74 -13.55
N SER A 60 3.95 4.15 -14.12
CA SER A 60 4.81 4.83 -15.11
C SER A 60 4.21 4.80 -16.52
N SER A 61 3.18 3.98 -16.77
CA SER A 61 2.48 3.94 -18.06
C SER A 61 1.71 5.26 -18.29
N ARG A 62 1.76 5.78 -19.52
CA ARG A 62 1.15 7.07 -19.90
C ARG A 62 0.28 6.87 -21.13
N ALA A 63 -0.92 7.44 -21.09
CA ALA A 63 -1.79 7.50 -22.25
C ALA A 63 -1.29 8.60 -23.19
N VAL A 64 -1.28 8.34 -24.50
CA VAL A 64 -0.79 9.29 -25.50
C VAL A 64 -1.80 10.41 -25.70
N THR A 65 -1.37 11.65 -25.49
CA THR A 65 -2.20 12.83 -25.74
C THR A 65 -2.24 13.14 -27.24
N HIS A 66 -3.43 13.09 -27.82
CA HIS A 66 -3.67 13.51 -29.19
C HIS A 66 -4.74 14.60 -29.19
N GLY A 67 -4.44 15.78 -29.74
CA GLY A 67 -5.37 16.90 -29.86
C GLY A 67 -5.57 17.75 -28.59
N ASN A 68 -6.04 18.99 -28.77
CA ASN A 68 -6.38 19.95 -27.71
C ASN A 68 -7.90 20.03 -27.47
N ASP A 69 -8.61 18.93 -27.71
CA ASP A 69 -10.05 18.82 -27.48
C ASP A 69 -10.33 18.31 -26.05
N GLU A 70 -11.61 18.21 -25.68
CA GLU A 70 -12.05 17.74 -24.36
C GLU A 70 -11.55 16.33 -24.05
N THR A 71 -11.28 15.52 -25.07
CA THR A 71 -10.70 14.17 -24.90
C THR A 71 -9.21 14.29 -24.53
N GLY A 72 -8.47 15.20 -25.17
CA GLY A 72 -7.09 15.52 -24.79
C GLY A 72 -6.98 16.01 -23.33
N ALA A 73 -7.87 16.90 -22.91
CA ALA A 73 -7.90 17.39 -21.52
C ALA A 73 -8.19 16.26 -20.50
N LEU A 74 -9.03 15.29 -20.86
CA LEU A 74 -9.29 14.12 -20.00
C LEU A 74 -8.06 13.21 -19.89
N ILE A 75 -7.34 13.00 -21.00
CA ILE A 75 -6.09 12.22 -21.00
C ILE A 75 -5.03 12.90 -20.13
N GLU A 76 -4.93 14.22 -20.21
CA GLU A 76 -4.01 15.01 -19.38
C GLU A 76 -4.35 14.86 -17.88
N ALA A 77 -5.61 15.08 -17.50
CA ALA A 77 -6.06 14.91 -16.11
C ALA A 77 -5.85 13.47 -15.59
N PHE A 78 -6.03 12.46 -16.44
CA PHE A 78 -5.75 11.07 -16.08
C PHE A 78 -4.25 10.84 -15.84
N ASN A 79 -3.39 11.36 -16.72
CA ASN A 79 -1.95 11.28 -16.56
C ASN A 79 -1.49 12.00 -15.28
N ASP A 80 -2.04 13.17 -14.96
CA ASP A 80 -1.74 13.89 -13.71
C ASP A 80 -2.09 13.07 -12.46
N MET A 81 -3.23 12.37 -12.49
CA MET A 81 -3.60 11.44 -11.43
C MET A 81 -2.55 10.33 -11.24
N LEU A 82 -2.04 9.76 -12.34
CA LEU A 82 -0.99 8.75 -12.30
C LEU A 82 0.33 9.31 -11.72
N VAL A 83 0.70 10.55 -12.03
CA VAL A 83 1.85 11.22 -11.40
C VAL A 83 1.68 11.29 -9.89
N GLN A 84 0.52 11.72 -9.41
CA GLN A 84 0.27 11.85 -7.97
C GLN A 84 0.30 10.52 -7.24
N ILE A 85 -0.22 9.44 -7.85
CA ILE A 85 -0.17 8.10 -7.27
C ILE A 85 1.28 7.62 -7.20
N GLN A 86 2.05 7.76 -8.27
CA GLN A 86 3.46 7.39 -8.30
C GLN A 86 4.29 8.14 -7.25
N SER A 87 4.03 9.45 -7.08
CA SER A 87 4.69 10.26 -6.05
C SER A 87 4.36 9.79 -4.63
N ARG A 88 3.10 9.46 -4.36
CA ARG A 88 2.68 8.93 -3.05
C ARG A 88 3.29 7.57 -2.77
N ASP A 89 3.33 6.66 -3.75
CA ASP A 89 3.96 5.35 -3.58
C ASP A 89 5.46 5.47 -3.24
N LEU A 90 6.16 6.42 -3.86
CA LEU A 90 7.57 6.71 -3.52
C LEU A 90 7.74 7.27 -2.10
N GLU A 91 6.85 8.16 -1.68
CA GLU A 91 6.86 8.74 -0.32
C GLU A 91 6.57 7.67 0.75
N LEU A 92 5.58 6.80 0.51
CA LEU A 92 5.29 5.66 1.38
C LEU A 92 6.47 4.67 1.45
N ALA A 93 7.17 4.43 0.34
CA ALA A 93 8.36 3.57 0.33
C ALA A 93 9.47 4.16 1.22
N GLY A 94 9.72 5.46 1.14
CA GLY A 94 10.70 6.15 2.00
C GLY A 94 10.32 6.14 3.48
N HIS A 95 9.04 6.31 3.81
CA HIS A 95 8.58 6.18 5.20
C HIS A 95 8.74 4.77 5.74
N ARG A 96 8.55 3.74 4.91
CA ARG A 96 8.73 2.34 5.32
C ARG A 96 10.19 2.02 5.64
N GLU A 97 11.12 2.50 4.83
CA GLU A 97 12.57 2.35 5.07
C GLU A 97 13.00 3.04 6.37
N ASN A 98 12.49 4.25 6.62
CA ASN A 98 12.77 4.98 7.85
C ASN A 98 12.17 4.29 9.09
N LEU A 99 10.95 3.76 8.99
CA LEU A 99 10.32 3.01 10.08
C LEU A 99 11.04 1.67 10.35
N GLU A 100 11.53 0.99 9.31
CA GLU A 100 12.35 -0.22 9.48
C GLU A 100 13.69 0.11 10.16
N GLN A 101 14.34 1.22 9.81
CA GLN A 101 15.52 1.71 10.53
C GLN A 101 15.19 2.07 11.98
N GLU A 102 14.09 2.78 12.23
CA GLU A 102 13.72 3.20 13.58
C GLU A 102 13.37 2.00 14.47
N VAL A 103 12.63 1.02 13.95
CA VAL A 103 12.37 -0.24 14.64
C VAL A 103 13.66 -1.01 14.88
N ALA A 104 14.58 -1.10 13.90
CA ALA A 104 15.86 -1.77 14.09
C ALA A 104 16.71 -1.10 15.19
N VAL A 105 16.71 0.24 15.25
CA VAL A 105 17.42 1.01 16.28
C VAL A 105 16.78 0.83 17.65
N ARG A 106 15.44 0.99 17.77
CA ARG A 106 14.73 0.83 19.04
C ARG A 106 14.68 -0.63 19.55
N THR A 107 14.87 -1.62 18.67
CA THR A 107 14.90 -3.03 19.08
C THR A 107 16.25 -3.41 19.70
N GLN A 108 17.32 -2.62 19.57
CA GLN A 108 18.62 -2.93 20.21
C GLN A 108 18.66 -2.65 21.72
N GLU A 109 17.88 -1.70 22.23
CA GLU A 109 17.89 -1.35 23.66
C GLU A 109 17.22 -2.42 24.56
N PRO A 110 16.03 -2.98 24.20
CA PRO A 110 15.38 -3.99 25.03
C PRO A 110 16.11 -5.33 25.05
N THR A 111 16.80 -5.71 23.97
CA THR A 111 17.50 -7.00 23.90
C THR A 111 18.72 -7.04 24.83
N ARG A 112 19.43 -5.91 24.98
CA ARG A 112 20.56 -5.81 25.92
C ARG A 112 20.09 -5.79 27.38
N ALA A 113 19.06 -5.00 27.68
CA ALA A 113 18.48 -4.95 29.03
C ALA A 113 17.92 -6.31 29.47
N ASN A 114 17.24 -7.04 28.58
CA ASN A 114 16.74 -8.39 28.88
C ASN A 114 17.87 -9.43 29.02
N ALA A 115 18.96 -9.33 28.25
CA ALA A 115 20.12 -10.21 28.40
C ALA A 115 20.83 -9.97 29.75
N ASP A 116 20.99 -8.72 30.16
CA ASP A 116 21.62 -8.36 31.43
C ASP A 116 20.77 -8.77 32.63
N LEU A 117 19.45 -8.57 32.56
CA LEU A 117 18.50 -9.05 33.56
C LEU A 117 18.49 -10.59 33.66
N GLY A 118 18.58 -11.30 32.53
CA GLY A 118 18.68 -12.75 32.49
C GLY A 118 19.97 -13.26 33.17
N ALA A 119 21.10 -12.64 32.86
CA ALA A 119 22.39 -12.97 33.48
C ALA A 119 22.42 -12.65 34.98
N ALA A 120 21.74 -11.58 35.42
CA ALA A 120 21.60 -11.24 36.83
C ALA A 120 20.69 -12.24 37.57
N LYS A 121 19.60 -12.68 36.93
CA LYS A 121 18.68 -13.68 37.46
C LYS A 121 19.35 -15.04 37.65
N GLU A 122 20.10 -15.53 36.66
CA GLU A 122 20.84 -16.80 36.77
C GLU A 122 21.88 -16.77 37.90
N ARG A 123 22.57 -15.63 38.09
CA ARG A 123 23.51 -15.45 39.21
C ARG A 123 22.79 -15.54 40.56
N ALA A 124 21.63 -14.88 40.70
CA ALA A 124 20.84 -14.94 41.93
C ALA A 124 20.31 -16.36 42.21
N GLU A 125 19.86 -17.09 41.20
CA GLU A 125 19.40 -18.48 41.33
C GLU A 125 20.55 -19.43 41.71
N SER A 126 21.75 -19.23 41.16
CA SER A 126 22.94 -20.04 41.52
C SER A 126 23.42 -19.80 42.96
N LEU A 127 23.23 -18.59 43.48
CA LEU A 127 23.52 -18.24 44.88
C LEU A 127 22.45 -18.84 45.81
N GLY A 128 21.16 -18.72 45.45
CA GLY A 128 20.06 -19.28 46.22
C GLY A 128 20.07 -20.82 46.28
N ALA A 129 20.46 -21.49 45.18
CA ALA A 129 20.61 -22.94 45.14
C ALA A 129 21.75 -23.46 46.05
N HIS A 130 22.72 -22.61 46.38
CA HIS A 130 23.78 -22.92 47.34
C HIS A 130 23.36 -22.65 48.80
N GLU A 131 22.37 -21.79 49.02
CA GLU A 131 21.90 -21.39 50.36
C GLU A 131 20.85 -22.37 50.93
N GLU A 132 20.02 -22.97 50.07
CA GLU A 132 18.97 -23.91 50.51
C GLU A 132 19.50 -25.32 50.89
N ARG A 133 20.77 -25.63 50.60
CA ARG A 133 21.37 -26.96 50.87
C ARG A 133 21.99 -27.11 52.28
N VAL A 134 21.78 -26.17 53.20
CA VAL A 134 22.28 -26.29 54.58
C VAL A 134 21.12 -26.58 55.55
N PRO A 135 20.67 -27.83 55.74
CA PRO A 135 19.74 -28.15 56.81
C PRO A 135 20.49 -28.27 58.15
N GLY A 136 20.17 -27.37 59.08
CA GLY A 136 20.16 -27.56 60.53
C GLY A 136 21.40 -28.14 61.21
N GLN A 137 22.38 -27.29 61.58
CA GLN A 137 23.46 -27.64 62.51
C GLN A 137 23.30 -27.07 63.94
N HIS A 138 22.14 -26.50 64.30
CA HIS A 138 21.97 -25.82 65.59
C HIS A 138 21.48 -26.68 66.77
N GLU A 139 21.20 -27.98 66.61
CA GLU A 139 20.68 -28.82 67.71
C GLU A 139 21.62 -29.94 68.22
N ARG A 140 22.95 -29.77 68.15
CA ARG A 140 23.89 -30.81 68.63
C ARG A 140 24.77 -30.46 69.83
N PHE A 141 24.59 -29.30 70.47
CA PHE A 141 25.47 -28.91 71.59
C PHE A 141 24.86 -28.98 73.00
N ALA A 142 23.63 -29.48 73.18
CA ALA A 142 22.96 -29.47 74.49
C ALA A 142 22.70 -30.86 75.11
N ASN A 143 23.42 -31.92 74.72
CA ASN A 143 23.23 -33.23 75.36
C ASN A 143 24.50 -34.08 75.40
N SER A 144 25.48 -33.70 76.23
CA SER A 144 26.39 -34.67 76.86
C SER A 144 27.16 -34.03 78.02
N SER A 145 26.66 -34.13 79.25
CA SER A 145 27.55 -34.21 80.42
C SER A 145 26.85 -34.91 81.60
N VAL A 146 26.81 -36.23 81.50
CA VAL A 146 27.05 -37.25 82.54
C VAL A 146 27.00 -36.80 84.02
N LYS A 147 26.08 -37.39 84.81
CA LYS A 147 26.15 -37.53 86.28
C LYS A 147 27.07 -38.72 86.65
N PRO A 148 27.76 -38.72 87.81
CA PRO A 148 27.22 -39.41 89.01
C PRO A 148 27.65 -38.78 90.37
N ALA A 149 26.76 -38.70 91.39
CA ALA A 149 26.65 -39.57 92.60
C ALA A 149 27.27 -38.94 93.89
N PRO A 150 26.78 -39.27 95.10
CA PRO A 150 26.65 -38.33 96.24
C PRO A 150 27.61 -38.59 97.42
N ILE A 151 27.62 -37.72 98.46
CA ILE A 151 27.53 -38.05 99.93
C ILE A 151 28.07 -36.94 100.88
N PHE A 152 27.25 -36.69 101.92
CA PHE A 152 27.48 -36.18 103.31
C PHE A 152 27.83 -34.71 103.68
N LEU A 153 26.84 -34.07 104.34
CA LEU A 153 26.84 -33.50 105.71
C LEU A 153 28.15 -32.95 106.32
N SER A 154 28.17 -31.66 106.66
CA SER A 154 27.94 -31.16 108.04
C SER A 154 28.03 -29.62 108.12
N SER A 155 27.06 -29.00 108.78
CA SER A 155 27.05 -27.59 109.26
C SER A 155 28.09 -27.37 110.40
N PRO A 156 28.12 -26.27 111.18
CA PRO A 156 27.05 -25.33 111.59
C PRO A 156 26.91 -24.07 110.71
#